data_AF-A0A7C5UQM0-F1
#
_entry.id   AF-A0A7C5UQM0-F1
#
_cell.length_a   1.000
_cell.length_b   1.000
_cell.length_c   1.000
_cell.angle_alpha   90.00
_cell.angle_beta   90.00
_cell.angle_gamma   90.00
#
_symmetry.space_group_name_H-M   'P 1'
#
loop_
_entity.id
_entity.type
_entity.pdbx_description
1 polymer ?
#
loop_
_entity_poly.entity_id
_entity_poly.type
_entity_poly.pdbx_seq_one_letter_code
_entity_poly.pdbx_strand_id
1 'polypeptide(L)' 'MEFCKAAGLRRGKPDAVILPFAEYERLRRLQAYSSMVRLSREMKEAGVTAAELYEASRRELEERPWS' A
#
# COMPACT_ATOMS: atom_id res chain seq x y z
N MET A 1 -9.25 -21.22 -18.29
CA MET A 1 -7.81 -21.45 -18.04
C MET A 1 -7.58 -21.15 -16.56
N GLU A 2 -7.61 -22.17 -15.71
CA GLU A 2 -7.30 -22.02 -14.29
C GLU A 2 -5.78 -22.04 -14.13
N PHE A 3 -5.21 -20.95 -13.64
CA PHE A 3 -3.80 -20.92 -13.27
C PHE A 3 -3.67 -21.43 -11.83
N CYS A 4 -3.05 -22.60 -11.65
CA CYS A 4 -2.78 -23.18 -10.33
C CYS A 4 -1.80 -22.30 -9.54
N LYS A 5 -2.14 -22.01 -8.29
CA LYS A 5 -1.23 -21.43 -7.28
C LYS A 5 -0.07 -22.41 -7.04
N ALA A 6 1.14 -22.03 -7.40
CA ALA A 6 2.35 -22.82 -7.14
C ALA A 6 3.15 -22.19 -6.00
N ALA A 7 3.56 -22.99 -5.02
CA ALA A 7 4.47 -22.57 -3.95
C ALA A 7 5.83 -23.22 -4.15
N GLY A 8 6.88 -22.43 -4.33
CA GLY A 8 8.26 -22.90 -4.41
C GLY A 8 8.75 -23.30 -3.03
N LEU A 9 9.17 -24.55 -2.85
CA LEU A 9 9.69 -25.07 -1.58
C LEU A 9 11.23 -24.98 -1.57
N ARG A 10 11.80 -24.26 -0.60
CA ARG A 10 13.25 -24.30 -0.29
C ARG A 10 13.43 -25.02 1.05
N ARG A 11 14.21 -26.11 1.06
CA ARG A 11 14.44 -26.96 2.26
C ARG A 11 13.13 -27.45 2.92
N GLY A 12 12.12 -27.78 2.10
CA GLY A 12 10.80 -28.21 2.58
C GLY A 12 9.90 -27.09 3.14
N LYS A 13 10.33 -25.82 3.08
CA LYS A 13 9.51 -24.66 3.48
C LYS A 13 9.08 -23.86 2.24
N PRO A 14 7.80 -23.48 2.11
CA PRO A 14 7.37 -22.58 1.04
C PRO A 14 8.05 -21.23 1.21
N ASP A 15 8.90 -20.87 0.25
CA ASP A 15 9.76 -19.67 0.27
C ASP A 15 9.32 -18.65 -0.79
N ALA A 16 8.50 -19.07 -1.76
CA ALA A 16 7.91 -18.20 -2.76
C ALA A 16 6.53 -18.72 -3.19
N VAL A 17 5.66 -17.82 -3.62
CA VAL A 17 4.36 -18.15 -4.23
C VAL A 17 4.28 -17.48 -5.59
N ILE A 18 3.97 -18.26 -6.62
CA ILE A 18 3.69 -17.75 -7.96
C ILE A 18 2.17 -17.57 -8.05
N LEU A 19 1.77 -16.33 -8.31
CA LEU A 19 0.38 -15.91 -8.46
C LEU A 19 0.14 -15.49 -9.91
N PRO A 20 -1.06 -15.74 -10.46
CA PRO A 20 -1.47 -15.11 -11.70
C PRO A 20 -1.39 -13.58 -11.57
N PHE A 21 -0.96 -12.90 -12.63
CA PHE A 21 -0.75 -11.45 -12.59
C PHE A 21 -2.03 -10.68 -12.18
N ALA A 22 -3.19 -11.08 -12.70
CA ALA A 22 -4.47 -10.46 -12.34
C ALA A 22 -4.81 -10.62 -10.84
N GLU A 23 -4.45 -11.74 -10.23
CA GLU A 23 -4.64 -11.97 -8.79
C GLU A 23 -3.66 -11.10 -7.97
N TYR A 24 -2.40 -11.02 -8.40
CA TYR A 24 -1.43 -10.09 -7.81
C TYR A 24 -1.92 -8.64 -7.86
N GLU A 25 -2.41 -8.17 -9.01
CA GLU A 25 -2.95 -6.81 -9.14
C GLU A 25 -4.14 -6.56 -8.21
N ARG A 26 -5.07 -7.51 -8.13
CA ARG A 26 -6.21 -7.41 -7.22
C ARG A 26 -5.75 -7.31 -5.76
N LEU A 27 -4.81 -8.16 -5.34
CA LEU A 27 -4.27 -8.15 -3.98
C LEU A 27 -3.53 -6.84 -3.68
N ARG A 28 -2.75 -6.33 -4.64
CA ARG A 28 -2.08 -5.02 -4.54
C ARG A 28 -3.06 -3.88 -4.32
N ARG A 29 -4.17 -3.86 -5.05
CA ARG A 29 -5.23 -2.83 -4.89
C ARG A 29 -5.88 -2.92 -3.51
N LEU A 30 -6.22 -4.12 -3.05
CA LEU A 30 -6.79 -4.35 -1.72
C LEU A 30 -5.83 -3.93 -0.61
N GLN A 31 -4.54 -4.24 -0.76
CA GLN A 31 -3.51 -3.83 0.19
C GLN A 31 -3.38 -2.31 0.25
N ALA A 32 -3.30 -1.63 -0.90
CA ALA A 32 -3.22 -0.17 -0.96
C ALA A 32 -4.44 0.49 -0.31
N TYR A 33 -5.65 -0.01 -0.59
CA TYR A 33 -6.87 0.47 0.04
C TYR A 33 -6.85 0.26 1.56
N SER A 34 -6.47 -0.93 2.03
CA SER A 34 -6.38 -1.20 3.46
C SER A 34 -5.36 -0.30 4.15
N SER A 35 -4.22 -0.02 3.52
CA SER A 35 -3.22 0.92 4.04
C SER A 35 -3.78 2.33 4.16
N MET A 36 -4.53 2.81 3.16
CA MET A 36 -5.17 4.13 3.20
C MET A 36 -6.22 4.23 4.32
N VAL A 37 -7.06 3.21 4.49
CA VAL A 37 -8.05 3.17 5.57
C VAL A 37 -7.38 3.18 6.94
N ARG A 38 -6.28 2.42 7.10
CA ARG A 38 -5.51 2.40 8.33
C ARG A 38 -4.91 3.77 8.64
N LEU A 39 -4.24 4.39 7.67
CA LEU A 39 -3.66 5.72 7.81
C LEU A 39 -4.72 6.76 8.21
N SER A 40 -5.89 6.73 7.55
CA SER A 40 -6.99 7.64 7.89
C SER A 40 -7.44 7.51 9.36
N ARG A 41 -7.45 6.30 9.91
CA ARG A 41 -7.78 6.07 11.33
C ARG A 41 -6.69 6.59 12.25
N GLU A 42 -5.43 6.29 11.96
CA GLU A 42 -4.28 6.76 12.75
C GLU A 42 -4.22 8.29 12.78
N MET A 43 -4.50 8.96 11.66
CA MET A 43 -4.58 10.42 11.60
C MET A 43 -5.73 10.98 12.42
N LYS A 44 -6.89 10.33 12.38
CA LYS A 44 -8.05 10.70 13.21
C LYS A 44 -7.76 10.54 14.70
N GLU A 45 -7.11 9.46 15.10
CA GLU A 45 -6.70 9.19 16.49
C GLU A 45 -5.66 10.21 16.98
N ALA A 46 -4.74 10.63 16.09
CA ALA A 46 -3.79 11.70 16.36
C ALA A 46 -4.41 13.11 16.37
N GLY A 47 -5.70 13.25 16.03
CA GLY A 47 -6.39 14.54 15.98
C GLY A 47 -5.99 15.43 14.80
N VAL A 48 -5.29 14.88 13.80
CA VAL A 48 -4.84 15.64 12.61
C VAL A 48 -6.05 15.93 11.71
N THR A 49 -6.29 17.21 11.47
CA THR A 49 -7.35 17.66 10.58
C THR A 49 -6.90 17.67 9.12
N ALA A 50 -7.87 17.57 8.20
CA ALA A 50 -7.59 17.66 6.77
C ALA A 50 -6.97 19.01 6.36
N ALA A 51 -7.33 20.09 7.06
CA ALA A 51 -6.79 21.42 6.82
C ALA A 51 -5.31 21.51 7.22
N GLU A 52 -4.94 21.00 8.41
CA GLU A 52 -3.55 20.94 8.85
C GLU A 52 -2.69 20.11 7.91
N LEU A 53 -3.19 18.96 7.47
CA LEU A 53 -2.50 18.12 6.49
C LEU A 53 -2.28 18.84 5.16
N TYR A 54 -3.32 19.53 4.65
CA TYR A 54 -3.25 20.27 3.40
C TYR A 54 -2.21 21.39 3.47
N GLU A 55 -2.25 22.22 4.51
CA GLU A 55 -1.31 23.33 4.67
C GLU A 55 0.13 22.85 4.85
N ALA A 56 0.35 21.78 5.63
CA ALA A 56 1.67 21.17 5.78
C ALA A 56 2.19 20.62 4.44
N SER A 57 1.37 19.86 3.72
CA SER A 57 1.73 19.30 2.41
C SER A 57 2.01 20.38 1.37
N ARG A 58 1.19 21.43 1.34
CA ARG A 58 1.38 22.57 0.45
C ARG A 58 2.71 23.27 0.70
N ARG A 59 3.01 23.57 1.97
CA ARG A 59 4.28 24.19 2.35
C ARG A 59 5.47 23.34 1.92
N GLU A 60 5.43 22.03 2.18
CA GLU A 60 6.49 21.10 1.76
C GLU A 60 6.70 21.13 0.24
N LEU A 61 5.62 21.17 -0.55
CA LEU A 61 5.70 21.20 -2.01
C LEU A 61 6.17 22.54 -2.56
N GLU A 62 5.80 23.66 -1.94
CA GLU A 62 6.22 25.01 -2.33
C GLU A 62 7.68 25.30 -1.94
N GLU A 63 8.17 24.72 -0.84
CA GLU A 63 9.55 24.84 -0.38
C GLU A 63 10.54 23.96 -1.17
N ARG A 64 10.04 23.01 -1.98
CA ARG A 64 10.89 22.24 -2.88
C ARG A 64 11.40 23.15 -4.00
N PRO A 65 12.72 23.39 -4.12
CA PRO A 65 13.26 23.98 -5.33
C PRO A 65 12.91 23.02 -6.46
N TRP A 66 12.28 23.52 -7.52
CA TRP A 66 12.10 22.75 -8.74
C TRP A 66 13.49 22.30 -9.22
N SER A 67 13.79 21.02 -9.06
CA SER A 67 15.03 20.37 -9.53
C SER A 67 14.82 19.81 -10.92
#